data_AF-A0A9E2MFM4-F1
#
_entry.id   AF-A0A9E2MFM4-F1
#
_cell.length_a   1.000
_cell.length_b   1.000
_cell.length_c   1.000
_cell.angle_alpha   90.00
_cell.angle_beta   90.00
_cell.angle_gamma   90.00
#
_symmetry.space_group_name_H-M   'P 1'
#
loop_
_entity.id
_entity.type
_entity.pdbx_description
1 polymer ?
#
loop_
_entity_poly.entity_id
_entity_poly.type
_entity_poly.pdbx_seq_one_letter_code
_entity_poly.pdbx_strand_id
1 'polypeptide(L)'
;MEKQKHYLSMFALAMLNVAAVMSLRGLPMMADTGLKMIFYLLFASFFFLIPCALISAELATGWPEAGGVYRWVKEAFGSRWGFVAIWLQWIQNVVWYPIVLAFAAASLAYFFKVPKLANNHWYTAGVILAVYWAATFLTFRGLKVAGAVTMFSVLL
;
A
#
# COMPACT_ATOMS: atom_id res chain seq x y z
N MET A 1 -22.40 -22.50 13.38
CA MET A 1 -21.85 -22.44 12.01
C MET A 1 -20.36 -22.17 12.13
N GLU A 2 -19.56 -23.22 12.03
CA GLU A 2 -18.10 -23.12 12.12
C GLU A 2 -17.59 -22.43 10.86
N LYS A 3 -17.06 -21.21 10.99
CA LYS A 3 -16.47 -20.46 9.88
C LYS A 3 -15.28 -21.28 9.35
N GLN A 4 -15.42 -21.89 8.18
CA GLN A 4 -14.29 -22.54 7.49
C GLN A 4 -13.15 -21.53 7.39
N LYS A 5 -12.06 -21.80 8.13
CA LYS A 5 -10.82 -21.04 8.01
C LYS A 5 -10.15 -21.48 6.72
N HIS A 6 -10.22 -20.64 5.69
CA HIS A 6 -9.51 -20.87 4.46
C HIS A 6 -8.01 -20.65 4.73
N TYR A 7 -7.22 -21.72 4.72
CA TYR A 7 -5.78 -21.63 4.92
C TYR A 7 -5.12 -21.20 3.61
N LEU A 8 -4.34 -20.12 3.66
CA LEU A 8 -3.60 -19.63 2.50
C LEU A 8 -2.27 -20.40 2.41
N SER A 9 -1.96 -20.96 1.25
CA SER A 9 -0.66 -21.62 1.02
C SER A 9 0.50 -20.65 1.24
N MET A 10 1.63 -21.12 1.77
CA MET A 10 2.83 -20.29 2.00
C MET A 10 3.26 -19.53 0.74
N PHE A 11 3.21 -20.21 -0.42
CA PHE A 11 3.52 -19.59 -1.70
C PHE A 11 2.51 -18.49 -2.05
N ALA A 12 1.22 -18.73 -1.83
CA ALA A 12 0.17 -17.72 -2.08
C ALA A 12 0.31 -16.51 -1.15
N LEU A 13 0.68 -16.72 0.12
CA LEU A 13 0.98 -15.66 1.08
C LEU A 13 2.22 -14.85 0.66
N ALA A 14 3.28 -15.52 0.20
CA ALA A 14 4.48 -14.85 -0.29
C ALA A 14 4.16 -13.99 -1.53
N MET A 15 3.43 -14.54 -2.50
CA MET A 15 3.03 -13.81 -3.71
C MET A 15 2.14 -12.61 -3.40
N LEU A 16 1.23 -12.72 -2.43
CA LEU A 16 0.40 -11.60 -1.99
C LEU A 16 1.24 -10.45 -1.42
N ASN A 17 2.29 -10.77 -0.64
CA ASN A 17 3.21 -9.76 -0.11
C ASN A 17 4.09 -9.14 -1.20
N VAL A 18 4.58 -9.93 -2.17
CA VAL A 18 5.36 -9.40 -3.31
C VAL A 18 4.51 -8.41 -4.12
N ALA A 19 3.26 -8.77 -4.41
CA ALA A 19 2.32 -7.89 -5.12
C ALA A 19 2.04 -6.58 -4.35
N ALA A 20 1.97 -6.64 -3.01
CA ALA A 20 1.77 -5.46 -2.18
C ALA A 20 2.99 -4.51 -2.16
N VAL A 21 4.21 -5.05 -2.26
CA VAL A 21 5.45 -4.27 -2.25
C VAL A 21 5.79 -3.70 -3.63
N MET A 22 5.46 -4.42 -4.71
CA MET A 22 5.79 -4.01 -6.06
C MET A 22 4.98 -2.77 -6.47
N SER A 23 5.65 -1.62 -6.59
CA SER A 23 5.04 -0.37 -7.06
C SER A 23 5.74 0.16 -8.30
N LEU A 24 4.99 0.32 -9.40
CA LEU A 24 5.49 0.88 -10.66
C LEU A 24 5.94 2.34 -10.53
N ARG A 25 5.41 3.07 -9.52
CA ARG A 25 5.68 4.50 -9.32
C ARG A 25 7.15 4.80 -9.04
N GLY A 26 7.86 3.90 -8.35
CA GLY A 26 9.26 4.10 -7.98
C GLY A 26 10.24 3.85 -9.13
N LEU A 27 9.82 3.12 -10.17
CA LEU A 27 10.70 2.66 -11.25
C LEU A 27 11.34 3.79 -12.05
N PRO A 28 10.65 4.91 -12.38
CA PRO A 28 11.28 6.02 -13.10
C PRO A 28 12.40 6.69 -12.28
N MET A 29 12.19 6.86 -10.97
CA MET A 29 13.20 7.42 -10.06
C MET A 29 14.38 6.47 -9.87
N MET A 30 14.11 5.16 -9.84
CA MET A 30 15.13 4.12 -9.83
C MET A 30 15.97 4.12 -11.12
N ALA A 31 15.32 4.33 -12.26
CA ALA A 31 15.98 4.38 -13.57
C ALA A 31 16.95 5.56 -13.67
N ASP A 32 16.58 6.72 -13.12
CA ASP A 32 17.43 7.93 -13.09
C ASP A 32 18.72 7.72 -12.28
N THR A 33 18.64 6.94 -11.20
CA THR A 33 19.80 6.61 -10.35
C THR A 33 20.73 5.57 -11.01
N GLY A 34 20.26 4.88 -12.05
CA GLY A 34 21.02 3.90 -12.82
C GLY A 34 21.46 2.67 -12.01
N LEU A 35 22.60 2.07 -12.38
CA LEU A 35 23.11 0.83 -11.76
C LEU A 35 23.40 0.95 -10.26
N LYS A 36 23.61 2.16 -9.74
CA LYS A 36 23.80 2.41 -8.30
C LYS A 36 22.57 2.01 -7.48
N MET A 37 21.38 2.05 -8.08
CA MET A 37 20.14 1.66 -7.42
C MET A 37 20.13 0.19 -7.00
N ILE A 38 20.80 -0.70 -7.74
CA ILE A 38 20.91 -2.13 -7.40
C ILE A 38 21.66 -2.29 -6.08
N PHE A 39 22.75 -1.54 -5.88
CA PHE A 39 23.47 -1.55 -4.62
C PHE A 39 22.59 -1.07 -3.46
N TYR A 40 21.87 0.05 -3.63
CA TYR A 40 20.96 0.56 -2.60
C TYR A 40 19.82 -0.41 -2.29
N LEU A 41 19.27 -1.09 -3.30
CA LEU A 41 18.21 -2.09 -3.12
C LEU A 41 18.71 -3.31 -2.37
N LEU A 42 19.88 -3.84 -2.71
CA LEU A 42 20.49 -4.97 -1.99
C LEU A 42 20.84 -4.59 -0.55
N PHE A 43 21.42 -3.41 -0.36
CA PHE A 43 21.74 -2.88 0.97
C PHE A 43 20.49 -2.71 1.82
N ALA A 44 19.45 -2.04 1.31
CA ALA A 44 18.18 -1.88 2.01
C ALA A 44 17.49 -3.22 2.27
N SER A 45 17.55 -4.16 1.33
CA SER A 45 16.95 -5.48 1.51
C SER A 45 17.62 -6.25 2.64
N PHE A 46 18.96 -6.26 2.68
CA PHE A 46 19.70 -7.01 3.69
C PHE A 46 19.64 -6.38 5.08
N PHE A 47 19.79 -5.05 5.17
CA PHE A 47 19.87 -4.36 6.45
C PHE A 47 18.52 -3.88 7.01
N PHE A 48 17.49 -3.78 6.18
CA PHE A 48 16.17 -3.28 6.61
C PHE A 48 15.06 -4.29 6.36
N LEU A 49 14.89 -4.78 5.12
CA LEU A 49 13.75 -5.62 4.76
C LEU A 49 13.80 -6.99 5.46
N ILE A 50 14.93 -7.70 5.41
CA ILE A 50 15.07 -9.02 6.03
C ILE A 50 14.90 -8.94 7.57
N PRO A 51 15.59 -8.03 8.29
CA PRO A 51 15.38 -7.90 9.73
C PRO A 51 13.94 -7.54 10.10
N CYS A 52 13.32 -6.58 9.40
CA CYS A 52 11.92 -6.22 9.64
C CYS A 52 10.96 -7.39 9.37
N ALA A 53 11.20 -8.19 8.33
CA ALA A 53 10.38 -9.36 8.02
C ALA A 53 10.49 -10.43 9.11
N LEU A 54 11.70 -10.70 9.60
CA LEU A 54 11.93 -11.66 10.70
C LEU A 54 11.26 -11.19 12.00
N ILE A 55 11.44 -9.92 12.38
CA ILE A 55 10.78 -9.35 13.57
C ILE A 55 9.26 -9.43 13.44
N SER A 56 8.72 -9.08 12.27
CA SER A 56 7.27 -9.15 12.04
C SER A 56 6.74 -10.59 12.07
N ALA A 57 7.53 -11.56 11.60
CA ALA A 57 7.19 -12.97 11.65
C ALA A 57 7.12 -13.48 13.10
N GLU A 58 8.13 -13.18 13.92
CA GLU A 58 8.16 -13.54 15.35
C GLU A 58 7.02 -12.88 16.15
N LEU A 59 6.73 -11.60 15.89
CA LEU A 59 5.61 -10.92 16.54
C LEU A 59 4.24 -11.47 16.10
N ALA A 60 4.11 -11.87 14.82
CA ALA A 60 2.88 -12.46 14.31
C ALA A 60 2.61 -13.86 14.87
N THR A 61 3.64 -14.68 15.09
CA THR A 61 3.50 -16.01 15.71
C THR A 61 3.36 -15.93 17.23
N GLY A 62 4.04 -14.99 17.89
CA GLY A 62 3.95 -14.76 19.33
C GLY A 62 2.58 -14.23 19.79
N TRP A 63 1.93 -13.39 18.97
CA TRP A 63 0.61 -12.83 19.24
C TRP A 63 -0.33 -13.00 18.03
N PRO A 64 -0.89 -14.21 17.83
CA PRO A 64 -1.64 -14.58 16.62
C PRO A 64 -3.04 -13.96 16.53
N GLU A 65 -3.42 -13.14 17.48
CA GLU A 65 -4.72 -12.49 17.51
C GLU A 65 -4.79 -11.27 16.58
N ALA A 66 -6.01 -10.96 16.11
CA ALA A 66 -6.24 -9.81 15.25
C ALA A 66 -5.83 -8.50 15.95
N GLY A 67 -4.99 -7.70 15.28
CA GLY A 67 -4.53 -6.41 15.79
C GLY A 67 -3.21 -5.91 15.20
N GLY A 68 -2.37 -6.80 14.65
CA GLY A 68 -1.12 -6.43 13.98
C GLY A 68 -0.24 -5.50 14.83
N VAL A 69 0.29 -4.43 14.22
CA VAL A 69 1.22 -3.48 14.84
C VAL A 69 0.67 -2.84 16.12
N TYR A 70 -0.64 -2.52 16.16
CA TYR A 70 -1.27 -1.96 17.37
C TYR A 70 -1.07 -2.86 18.59
N ARG A 71 -1.32 -4.16 18.41
CA ARG A 71 -1.27 -5.15 19.49
C ARG A 71 0.18 -5.42 19.91
N TRP A 72 1.08 -5.59 18.95
CA TRP A 72 2.50 -5.84 19.25
C TRP A 72 3.11 -4.72 20.09
N VAL A 73 2.83 -3.46 19.73
CA VAL A 73 3.33 -2.29 20.48
C VAL A 73 2.57 -2.11 21.79
N LYS A 74 1.27 -2.40 21.83
CA LYS A 74 0.48 -2.34 23.06
C LYS A 74 0.97 -3.34 24.10
N GLU A 75 1.33 -4.55 23.70
CA GLU A 75 1.81 -5.58 24.62
C GLU A 75 3.18 -5.21 25.21
N ALA A 76 4.07 -4.67 24.38
CA ALA A 76 5.42 -4.30 24.82
C ALA A 76 5.48 -2.99 25.61
N PHE A 77 4.71 -1.97 25.20
CA PHE A 77 4.84 -0.59 25.71
C PHE A 77 3.54 -0.02 26.31
N GLY A 78 2.45 -0.77 26.29
CA GLY A 78 1.15 -0.34 26.81
C GLY A 78 0.28 0.41 25.80
N SER A 79 -0.97 0.68 26.21
CA SER A 79 -2.03 1.14 25.29
C SER A 79 -1.77 2.50 24.62
N ARG A 80 -1.03 3.41 25.26
CA ARG A 80 -0.74 4.74 24.69
C ARG A 80 0.16 4.62 23.45
N TRP A 81 1.22 3.83 23.55
CA TRP A 81 2.16 3.60 22.45
C TRP A 81 1.55 2.74 21.34
N GLY A 82 0.70 1.77 21.70
CA GLY A 82 -0.09 1.04 20.71
C GLY A 82 -0.96 1.98 19.86
N PHE A 83 -1.66 2.94 20.49
CA PHE A 83 -2.45 3.93 19.77
C PHE A 83 -1.59 4.81 18.84
N VAL A 84 -0.43 5.28 19.31
CA VAL A 84 0.49 6.06 18.46
C VAL A 84 0.95 5.24 17.25
N ALA A 85 1.29 3.97 17.43
CA ALA A 85 1.75 3.12 16.33
C ALA A 85 0.69 2.95 15.23
N ILE A 86 -0.56 2.63 15.60
CA ILE A 86 -1.64 2.50 14.62
C ILE A 86 -2.03 3.84 14.00
N TRP A 87 -1.92 4.93 14.75
CA TRP A 87 -2.14 6.29 14.26
C TRP A 87 -1.11 6.68 13.21
N LEU A 88 0.18 6.38 13.44
CA LEU A 88 1.25 6.61 12.48
C LEU A 88 1.05 5.78 11.21
N GLN A 89 0.66 4.51 11.34
CA GLN A 89 0.31 3.66 10.20
C GLN A 89 -0.89 4.23 9.41
N TRP A 90 -1.89 4.78 10.10
CA TRP A 90 -3.01 5.44 9.43
C TRP A 90 -2.57 6.70 8.69
N ILE A 91 -1.78 7.58 9.31
CA ILE A 91 -1.24 8.79 8.65
C ILE A 91 -0.39 8.43 7.44
N GLN A 92 0.47 7.40 7.54
CA GLN A 92 1.27 6.90 6.42
C GLN A 92 0.37 6.59 5.22
N ASN A 93 -0.73 5.87 5.42
CA ASN A 93 -1.68 5.56 4.36
C ASN A 93 -2.34 6.82 3.80
N VAL A 94 -2.76 7.76 4.65
CA VAL A 94 -3.36 9.03 4.23
C VAL A 94 -2.42 9.85 3.34
N VAL A 95 -1.13 9.90 3.67
CA VAL A 95 -0.12 10.60 2.86
C VAL A 95 0.21 9.84 1.57
N TRP A 96 0.16 8.51 1.61
CA TRP A 96 0.49 7.66 0.47
C TRP A 96 -0.56 7.73 -0.65
N TYR A 97 -1.85 7.79 -0.32
CA TYR A 97 -2.93 7.79 -1.31
C TYR A 97 -2.87 8.95 -2.33
N PRO A 98 -2.73 10.23 -1.94
CA PRO A 98 -2.59 11.33 -2.89
C PRO A 98 -1.39 11.17 -3.84
N ILE A 99 -0.28 10.61 -3.35
CA ILE A 99 0.93 10.39 -4.15
C ILE A 99 0.66 9.36 -5.26
N VAL A 100 -0.04 8.27 -4.94
CA VAL A 100 -0.41 7.24 -5.93
C VAL A 100 -1.43 7.78 -6.93
N LEU A 101 -2.41 8.55 -6.46
CA LEU A 101 -3.41 9.16 -7.34
C LEU A 101 -2.80 10.23 -8.25
N ALA A 102 -1.79 10.97 -7.80
CA ALA A 102 -1.04 11.90 -8.65
C ALA A 102 -0.32 11.16 -9.79
N PHE A 103 0.30 10.01 -9.48
CA PHE A 103 0.91 9.15 -10.50
C PHE A 103 -0.15 8.60 -11.48
N ALA A 104 -1.29 8.15 -10.99
CA ALA A 104 -2.39 7.70 -11.84
C ALA A 104 -2.93 8.81 -12.75
N ALA A 105 -3.07 10.04 -12.22
CA ALA A 105 -3.49 11.21 -12.99
C ALA A 105 -2.49 11.57 -14.11
N ALA A 106 -1.19 11.49 -13.81
CA ALA A 106 -0.14 11.67 -14.81
C ALA A 106 -0.22 10.60 -15.90
N SER A 107 -0.33 9.32 -15.53
CA SER A 107 -0.51 8.21 -16.47
C SER A 107 -1.74 8.39 -17.36
N LEU A 108 -2.86 8.88 -16.81
CA LEU A 108 -4.07 9.19 -17.57
C LEU A 108 -3.85 10.35 -18.57
N ALA A 109 -3.11 11.39 -18.17
CA ALA A 109 -2.77 12.50 -19.07
C ALA A 109 -1.88 12.04 -20.25
N TYR A 110 -0.95 11.10 -20.00
CA TYR A 110 -0.16 10.48 -21.06
C TYR A 110 -1.02 9.60 -21.99
N PHE A 111 -2.00 8.86 -21.44
CA PHE A 111 -2.93 8.06 -22.24
C PHE A 111 -3.75 8.91 -23.23
N PHE A 112 -4.24 10.07 -22.79
CA PHE A 112 -4.95 11.02 -23.65
C PHE A 112 -4.04 11.85 -24.57
N LYS A 113 -2.72 11.56 -24.61
CA LYS A 113 -1.71 12.27 -25.42
C LYS A 113 -1.63 13.78 -25.18
N VAL A 114 -1.99 14.24 -23.97
CA VAL A 114 -1.86 15.66 -23.57
C VAL A 114 -0.86 15.78 -22.41
N PRO A 115 0.45 15.65 -22.66
CA PRO A 115 1.47 15.63 -21.61
C PRO A 115 1.58 16.97 -20.86
N LYS A 116 1.10 18.08 -21.45
CA LYS A 116 1.01 19.38 -20.77
C LYS A 116 0.09 19.37 -19.54
N LEU A 117 -0.89 18.47 -19.50
CA LEU A 117 -1.81 18.32 -18.37
C LEU A 117 -1.14 17.62 -17.18
N ALA A 118 -0.17 16.73 -17.41
CA ALA A 118 0.53 16.02 -16.33
C ALA A 118 1.32 16.97 -15.41
N ASN A 119 1.84 18.08 -15.95
CA ASN A 119 2.54 19.11 -15.18
C ASN A 119 1.61 20.18 -14.59
N ASN A 120 0.31 20.14 -14.88
CA ASN A 120 -0.63 21.13 -14.36
C ASN A 120 -1.14 20.68 -12.98
N HIS A 121 -0.65 21.34 -11.93
CA HIS A 121 -1.08 21.17 -10.55
C HIS A 121 -2.61 21.23 -10.32
N TRP A 122 -3.35 22.05 -11.06
CA TRP A 122 -4.82 22.12 -10.94
C TRP A 122 -5.52 20.91 -11.54
N TYR A 123 -5.01 20.38 -12.65
CA TYR A 123 -5.54 19.16 -13.25
C TYR A 123 -5.30 17.95 -12.33
N THR A 124 -4.08 17.79 -11.84
CA THR A 124 -3.71 16.69 -10.94
C THR A 124 -4.55 16.75 -9.66
N ALA A 125 -4.73 17.93 -9.06
CA ALA A 125 -5.61 18.10 -7.90
C ALA A 125 -7.08 17.76 -8.20
N GLY A 126 -7.60 18.19 -9.35
CA GLY A 126 -8.97 17.88 -9.79
C GLY A 126 -9.20 16.38 -9.98
N VAL A 127 -8.26 15.67 -10.60
CA VAL A 127 -8.34 14.21 -10.76
C VAL A 127 -8.27 13.49 -9.42
N ILE A 128 -7.35 13.89 -8.53
CA ILE A 128 -7.23 13.31 -7.18
C ILE A 128 -8.56 13.45 -6.43
N LEU A 129 -9.14 14.65 -6.41
CA LEU A 129 -10.41 14.92 -5.73
C LEU A 129 -11.56 14.11 -6.34
N ALA A 130 -11.69 14.10 -7.66
CA ALA A 130 -12.75 13.36 -8.35
C ALA A 130 -12.69 11.85 -8.04
N VAL A 131 -11.48 11.26 -8.09
CA VAL A 131 -11.29 9.83 -7.78
C VAL A 131 -11.56 9.56 -6.30
N TYR A 132 -11.12 10.43 -5.38
CA TYR A 132 -11.41 10.29 -3.95
C TYR A 132 -12.91 10.27 -3.67
N TRP A 133 -13.65 11.25 -4.19
CA TRP A 133 -15.09 11.33 -3.99
C TRP A 133 -15.84 10.17 -4.65
N ALA A 134 -15.41 9.74 -5.83
CA ALA A 134 -15.96 8.56 -6.49
C ALA A 134 -15.75 7.29 -5.64
N ALA A 135 -14.55 7.09 -5.11
CA ALA A 135 -14.23 5.98 -4.22
C ALA A 135 -15.04 6.04 -2.91
N THR A 136 -15.18 7.23 -2.32
CA THR A 136 -16.01 7.43 -1.12
C THR A 136 -17.47 7.10 -1.39
N PHE A 137 -18.04 7.56 -2.52
CA PHE A 137 -19.42 7.28 -2.90
C PHE A 137 -19.68 5.81 -3.22
N LEU A 138 -18.72 5.14 -3.88
CA LEU A 138 -18.74 3.69 -4.10
C LEU A 138 -18.73 2.92 -2.77
N THR A 139 -17.96 3.39 -1.79
CA THR A 139 -17.87 2.77 -0.48
C THR A 139 -19.18 2.93 0.31
N PHE A 140 -19.90 4.05 0.15
CA PHE A 140 -21.23 4.21 0.75
C PHE A 140 -22.28 3.22 0.19
N ARG A 141 -22.12 2.73 -1.04
CA ARG A 141 -23.00 1.69 -1.63
C ARG A 141 -22.68 0.27 -1.15
N GLY A 142 -21.72 0.11 -0.24
CA GLY A 142 -21.40 -1.13 0.45
C GLY A 142 -20.12 -1.82 -0.06
N LEU A 143 -19.43 -2.52 0.85
CA LEU A 143 -18.16 -3.21 0.58
C LEU A 143 -18.21 -4.25 -0.55
N LYS A 144 -19.40 -4.77 -0.90
CA LYS A 144 -19.55 -5.68 -2.04
C LYS A 144 -19.27 -5.00 -3.39
N VAL A 145 -19.67 -3.75 -3.55
CA VAL A 145 -19.43 -2.99 -4.80
C VAL A 145 -17.96 -2.58 -4.89
N ALA A 146 -17.36 -2.15 -3.77
CA ALA A 146 -15.93 -1.87 -3.70
C ALA A 146 -15.09 -3.10 -4.09
N GLY A 147 -15.42 -4.28 -3.55
CA GLY A 147 -14.73 -5.53 -3.89
C GLY A 147 -14.82 -5.91 -5.37
N ALA A 148 -16.00 -5.74 -6.00
CA ALA A 148 -16.18 -6.00 -7.42
C ALA A 148 -15.39 -5.01 -8.30
N VAL A 149 -15.34 -3.73 -7.93
CA VAL A 149 -14.53 -2.72 -8.63
C VAL A 149 -13.05 -3.05 -8.52
N THR A 150 -12.54 -3.43 -7.35
CA THR A 150 -11.12 -3.80 -7.19
C THR A 150 -10.76 -5.01 -8.04
N MET A 151 -11.63 -6.02 -8.13
CA MET A 151 -11.41 -7.19 -8.99
C MET A 151 -11.36 -6.80 -10.48
N PHE A 152 -12.23 -5.89 -10.92
CA PHE A 152 -12.22 -5.37 -12.29
C PHE A 152 -10.96 -4.54 -12.58
N SER A 153 -10.51 -3.70 -11.64
CA SER A 153 -9.28 -2.89 -11.78
C SER A 153 -8.00 -3.72 -11.83
N VAL A 154 -7.96 -4.90 -11.22
CA VAL A 154 -6.79 -5.80 -11.26
C VAL A 154 -6.74 -6.61 -12.55
N LEU A 155 -7.89 -6.79 -13.23
CA LEU A 155 -7.99 -7.54 -14.48
C LEU A 155 -7.78 -6.68 -15.74
N LEU A 156 -7.84 -5.34 -15.62
CA LEU A 156 -7.62 -4.37 -16.70
C LEU A 156 -6.17 -3.84 -16.69
#